data_AF-A0A2R5G5F8-F1
#
_entry.id   AF-A0A2R5G5F8-F1
#
_cell.length_a   1.000
_cell.length_b   1.000
_cell.length_c   1.000
_cell.angle_alpha   90.00
_cell.angle_beta   90.00
_cell.angle_gamma   90.00
#
_symmetry.space_group_name_H-M   'P 1'
#
loop_
_entity.id
_entity.type
_entity.pdbx_description
1 polymer ?
#
loop_
_entity_poly.entity_id
_entity_poly.type
_entity_poly.pdbx_seq_one_letter_code
_entity_poly.pdbx_strand_id
1 'polypeptide(L)'
;MSGRTDEYDEEDSYDGEAESQRSSSSARLKALRKRSIKLKFRVPKSLEHGWGKAQGLFRQSTTDGPKEIGTPFNFQKHDHVEVDPQSETGFKGLPTEWEDVLKTSGITKDDVQENPEVVLDVLRFHFQGPKPQLPSKSVLKALMMEKWEIKTMDPNKMFRKEKKLGEGAGGVVYKVTDLRTGEIKAVKIAPMDELVYIKQEIAIHAMAEHANVVQYGEAIAWQESIWISMEYIDGGNLYDLVGDRLPKWPEPLMAYVCQQILIALAHMHRKHLLHRDIKSDNVLVGYNGIVKLADFGFAIAVTREESKRKSLVGTPYWMAPEVIKQQDYDAKVDVWSLGITAMELAEGDPPFMDEVPHRALMLIASQKEGPKLKKPNRWSEEYNTFLARCLAKDPAERWSSEQLLLEDEFIKTAATRAEFSTWATQILNGKKKGSKKADP
;
A
#
# COMPACT_ATOMS: atom_id res chain seq x y z
N MET A 1 22.86 -8.31 87.01
CA MET A 1 23.44 -7.07 87.55
C MET A 1 23.37 -6.00 86.47
N SER A 2 22.55 -4.99 86.75
CA SER A 2 22.49 -3.61 86.21
C SER A 2 22.46 -3.43 84.68
N GLY A 3 21.38 -2.99 84.03
CA GLY A 3 20.43 -1.89 84.37
C GLY A 3 20.84 -0.67 83.53
N ARG A 4 20.02 -0.04 82.68
CA ARG A 4 18.71 0.64 82.81
C ARG A 4 18.11 0.78 81.39
N THR A 5 16.80 0.57 81.10
CA THR A 5 15.61 1.46 81.31
C THR A 5 15.83 2.88 80.73
N ASP A 6 14.97 3.42 79.86
CA ASP A 6 13.57 3.87 80.03
C ASP A 6 12.90 3.95 78.61
N GLU A 7 11.69 3.46 78.33
CA GLU A 7 10.30 3.88 78.68
C GLU A 7 9.69 5.02 77.82
N TYR A 8 8.57 4.66 77.14
CA TYR A 8 7.34 5.37 76.68
C TYR A 8 7.43 6.74 75.93
N ASP A 9 6.69 7.03 74.85
CA ASP A 9 5.22 7.16 74.76
C ASP A 9 4.62 6.87 73.36
N GLU A 10 3.40 6.30 73.35
CA GLU A 10 2.40 6.35 72.27
C GLU A 10 1.61 7.67 72.35
N GLU A 11 1.28 8.31 71.22
CA GLU A 11 -0.08 8.80 70.89
C GLU A 11 -0.13 9.50 69.50
N ASP A 12 -0.97 8.93 68.64
CA ASP A 12 -1.81 9.49 67.57
C ASP A 12 -1.53 10.86 66.92
N SER A 13 -1.42 10.86 65.57
CA SER A 13 -2.35 11.66 64.76
C SER A 13 -2.43 11.15 63.30
N TYR A 14 -3.60 10.61 62.96
CA TYR A 14 -4.15 10.53 61.61
C TYR A 14 -4.06 11.92 60.92
N ASP A 15 -3.32 12.03 59.82
CA ASP A 15 -3.57 12.94 58.68
C ASP A 15 -2.39 12.88 57.69
N GLY A 16 -2.41 11.91 56.77
CA GLY A 16 -1.35 11.77 55.75
C GLY A 16 -1.76 11.13 54.43
N GLU A 17 -2.97 10.59 54.30
CA GLU A 17 -3.42 9.90 53.07
C GLU A 17 -4.23 10.78 52.12
N ALA A 18 -4.57 12.02 52.49
CA ALA A 18 -5.37 12.91 51.63
C ALA A 18 -4.55 13.76 50.63
N GLU A 19 -3.22 13.90 50.81
CA GLU A 19 -2.38 14.71 49.91
C GLU A 19 -1.67 13.90 48.81
N SER A 20 -1.45 12.59 48.99
CA SER A 20 -0.82 11.74 47.97
C SER A 20 -1.78 11.41 46.81
N GLN A 21 -3.10 11.37 47.07
CA GLN A 21 -4.10 11.14 46.03
C GLN A 21 -4.38 12.39 45.16
N ARG A 22 -4.31 13.61 45.72
CA ARG A 22 -4.47 14.86 44.94
C ARG A 22 -3.27 15.13 44.02
N SER A 23 -2.08 14.70 44.42
CA SER A 23 -0.86 14.76 43.60
C SER A 23 -0.90 13.81 42.38
N SER A 24 -1.45 12.61 42.54
CA SER A 24 -1.54 11.60 41.46
C SER A 24 -2.58 11.95 40.38
N SER A 25 -3.69 12.61 40.75
CA SER A 25 -4.74 13.04 39.82
C SER A 25 -4.29 14.24 38.96
N SER A 26 -3.53 15.17 39.53
CA SER A 26 -2.93 16.31 38.80
C SER A 26 -1.85 15.88 37.80
N ALA A 27 -1.08 14.84 38.13
CA ALA A 27 -0.07 14.26 37.24
C ALA A 27 -0.70 13.46 36.08
N ARG A 28 -1.80 12.72 36.31
CA ARG A 28 -2.59 12.05 35.25
C ARG A 28 -3.25 13.06 34.29
N LEU A 29 -3.78 14.16 34.81
CA LEU A 29 -4.35 15.25 34.00
C LEU A 29 -3.29 16.01 33.16
N LYS A 30 -2.03 16.05 33.61
CA LYS A 30 -0.93 16.64 32.83
C LYS A 30 -0.40 15.73 31.72
N ALA A 31 -0.48 14.40 31.86
CA ALA A 31 -0.04 13.44 30.85
C ALA A 31 -1.02 13.27 29.66
N LEU A 32 -2.28 13.71 29.81
CA LEU A 32 -3.29 13.65 28.76
C LEU A 32 -3.23 14.83 27.77
N ARG A 33 -2.42 15.87 28.04
CA ARG A 33 -2.63 17.18 27.41
C ARG A 33 -2.10 17.35 25.98
N LYS A 34 -1.52 16.33 25.34
CA LYS A 34 -1.15 16.37 23.90
C LYS A 34 -1.12 14.97 23.29
N ARG A 35 -2.29 14.39 22.99
CA ARG A 35 -2.41 13.25 22.07
C ARG A 35 -3.19 13.72 20.85
N SER A 36 -2.47 14.00 19.75
CA SER A 36 -3.07 14.35 18.46
C SER A 36 -3.31 13.06 17.67
N ILE A 37 -4.55 12.85 17.22
CA ILE A 37 -4.99 11.68 16.46
C ILE A 37 -5.39 12.14 15.05
N LYS A 38 -4.69 11.65 14.02
CA LYS A 38 -5.01 11.98 12.63
C LYS A 38 -6.21 11.15 12.13
N LEU A 39 -7.27 11.81 11.66
CA LEU A 39 -8.39 11.17 10.98
C LEU A 39 -8.35 11.42 9.46
N LYS A 40 -8.76 10.42 8.67
CA LYS A 40 -8.91 10.53 7.21
C LYS A 40 -10.33 10.18 6.80
N PHE A 41 -10.89 10.97 5.88
CA PHE A 41 -12.28 10.82 5.43
C PHE A 41 -12.39 10.70 3.91
N ARG A 42 -13.45 10.00 3.48
CA ARG A 42 -13.98 10.02 2.12
C ARG A 42 -15.49 10.26 2.21
N VAL A 43 -16.00 11.30 1.57
CA VAL A 43 -17.43 11.66 1.65
C VAL A 43 -18.27 10.70 0.80
N PRO A 44 -19.30 10.02 1.36
CA PRO A 44 -20.26 9.25 0.59
C PRO A 44 -21.31 10.16 -0.09
N LYS A 45 -21.76 9.80 -1.29
CA LYS A 45 -22.72 10.57 -2.14
C LYS A 45 -24.13 10.81 -1.54
N SER A 46 -24.45 10.35 -0.33
CA SER A 46 -25.83 10.24 0.14
C SER A 46 -26.36 11.41 0.98
N LEU A 47 -25.71 12.58 1.00
CA LEU A 47 -26.16 13.73 1.81
C LEU A 47 -26.41 15.04 1.03
N GLU A 48 -26.45 15.02 -0.31
CA GLU A 48 -26.78 16.23 -1.11
C GLU A 48 -28.29 16.41 -1.44
N HIS A 49 -29.18 15.47 -1.11
CA HIS A 49 -30.59 15.53 -1.53
C HIS A 49 -31.54 15.87 -0.37
N GLY A 50 -31.40 17.06 0.21
CA GLY A 50 -32.12 17.39 1.44
C GLY A 50 -32.65 18.80 1.63
N TRP A 51 -32.54 19.75 0.69
CA TRP A 51 -33.09 21.11 0.92
C TRP A 51 -33.72 21.70 -0.35
N GLY A 52 -35.04 21.95 -0.31
CA GLY A 52 -35.72 22.90 -1.19
C GLY A 52 -36.61 22.34 -2.30
N LYS A 53 -37.73 21.68 -1.98
CA LYS A 53 -38.92 21.68 -2.85
C LYS A 53 -39.77 22.91 -2.51
N ALA A 54 -39.89 23.87 -3.45
CA ALA A 54 -41.18 24.40 -3.91
C ALA A 54 -41.01 25.57 -4.90
N GLN A 55 -41.75 25.46 -6.01
CA GLN A 55 -42.31 26.48 -6.91
C GLN A 55 -41.74 26.57 -8.34
N GLY A 56 -42.63 26.36 -9.31
CA GLY A 56 -42.55 26.98 -10.64
C GLY A 56 -42.43 26.02 -11.85
N LEU A 57 -43.56 25.65 -12.42
CA LEU A 57 -43.70 25.00 -13.74
C LEU A 57 -43.42 25.98 -14.91
N PHE A 58 -42.97 25.42 -16.05
CA PHE A 58 -42.87 25.96 -17.42
C PHE A 58 -41.74 26.97 -17.74
N ARG A 59 -40.79 26.61 -18.62
CA ARG A 59 -40.74 27.05 -20.04
C ARG A 59 -39.56 26.44 -20.83
N GLN A 60 -39.70 26.53 -22.15
CA GLN A 60 -38.93 25.94 -23.26
C GLN A 60 -37.45 26.33 -23.38
N SER A 61 -36.75 25.54 -24.18
CA SER A 61 -35.39 25.71 -24.70
C SER A 61 -35.08 27.09 -25.28
N THR A 62 -33.90 27.63 -24.97
CA THR A 62 -33.01 28.37 -25.91
C THR A 62 -31.57 28.38 -25.38
N THR A 63 -30.66 28.60 -26.33
CA THR A 63 -29.19 28.60 -26.36
C THR A 63 -28.46 29.59 -25.42
N ASP A 64 -27.21 29.22 -25.09
CA ASP A 64 -26.09 29.98 -24.50
C ASP A 64 -26.23 30.61 -23.09
N GLY A 65 -25.49 30.03 -22.13
CA GLY A 65 -25.26 30.50 -20.75
C GLY A 65 -23.97 29.88 -20.15
N PRO A 66 -23.37 30.46 -19.10
CA PRO A 66 -21.93 30.39 -18.80
C PRO A 66 -21.45 29.00 -18.36
N LYS A 67 -20.17 28.69 -18.66
CA LYS A 67 -19.48 27.47 -18.20
C LYS A 67 -19.52 27.38 -16.67
N GLU A 68 -20.38 26.52 -16.14
CA GLU A 68 -20.33 26.10 -14.74
C GLU A 68 -19.10 25.21 -14.52
N ILE A 69 -18.22 25.64 -13.63
CA ILE A 69 -17.09 24.86 -13.15
C ILE A 69 -17.67 23.73 -12.30
N GLY A 70 -17.52 22.48 -12.75
CA GLY A 70 -17.93 21.32 -11.97
C GLY A 70 -17.21 21.26 -10.62
N THR A 71 -17.94 20.89 -9.57
CA THR A 71 -17.37 20.68 -8.24
C THR A 71 -16.26 19.62 -8.30
N PRO A 72 -15.17 19.77 -7.51
CA PRO A 72 -13.98 18.95 -7.65
C PRO A 72 -14.30 17.47 -7.37
N PHE A 73 -13.90 16.60 -8.29
CA PHE A 73 -13.92 15.16 -8.07
C PHE A 73 -12.81 14.79 -7.06
N ASN A 74 -13.17 13.94 -6.09
CA ASN A 74 -12.24 13.30 -5.15
C ASN A 74 -11.73 14.17 -3.97
N PHE A 75 -12.59 15.01 -3.39
CA PHE A 75 -12.28 15.77 -2.17
C PHE A 75 -12.09 14.84 -0.96
N GLN A 76 -10.93 14.89 -0.31
CA GLN A 76 -10.66 14.27 0.98
C GLN A 76 -10.31 15.35 1.99
N LYS A 77 -11.11 15.43 3.05
CA LYS A 77 -10.86 16.33 4.17
C LYS A 77 -10.00 15.60 5.20
N HIS A 78 -8.90 16.24 5.62
CA HIS A 78 -8.07 15.78 6.72
C HIS A 78 -8.43 16.62 7.93
N ASP A 79 -9.13 16.03 8.91
CA ASP A 79 -9.44 16.71 10.17
C ASP A 79 -8.49 16.19 11.26
N HIS A 80 -7.78 17.13 11.89
CA HIS A 80 -6.90 16.84 13.03
C HIS A 80 -7.75 16.80 14.30
N VAL A 81 -7.86 15.62 14.92
CA VAL A 81 -8.64 15.43 16.15
C VAL A 81 -7.73 15.32 17.34
N GLU A 82 -7.97 16.13 18.36
CA GLU A 82 -7.21 16.11 19.61
C GLU A 82 -8.16 15.87 20.78
N VAL A 83 -7.71 15.13 21.80
CA VAL A 83 -8.46 15.04 23.06
C VAL A 83 -8.29 16.38 23.78
N ASP A 84 -9.41 17.09 23.99
CA ASP A 84 -9.43 18.39 24.63
C ASP A 84 -10.45 18.39 25.78
N PRO A 85 -9.99 18.35 27.05
CA PRO A 85 -10.86 18.40 28.22
C PRO A 85 -11.74 19.66 28.31
N GLN A 86 -11.36 20.73 27.59
CA GLN A 86 -12.12 21.98 27.56
C GLN A 86 -13.18 22.01 26.45
N SER A 87 -13.16 21.04 25.53
CA SER A 87 -14.16 20.92 24.47
C SER A 87 -15.51 20.42 25.00
N GLU A 88 -16.60 20.73 24.28
CA GLU A 88 -17.96 20.28 24.59
C GLU A 88 -18.16 18.76 24.42
N THR A 89 -17.36 18.11 23.57
CA THR A 89 -17.44 16.67 23.32
C THR A 89 -16.23 15.90 23.87
N GLY A 90 -15.27 16.59 24.52
CA GLY A 90 -13.98 16.01 24.91
C GLY A 90 -12.98 15.84 23.77
N PHE A 91 -13.38 16.12 22.53
CA PHE A 91 -12.52 16.18 21.35
C PHE A 91 -12.54 17.56 20.71
N LYS A 92 -11.43 17.97 20.12
CA LYS A 92 -11.30 19.18 19.31
C LYS A 92 -10.95 18.81 17.88
N GLY A 93 -11.62 19.45 16.91
CA GLY A 93 -11.35 19.25 15.48
C GLY A 93 -12.05 18.03 14.87
N LEU A 94 -13.09 17.50 15.53
CA LEU A 94 -13.94 16.48 14.93
C LEU A 94 -14.73 17.06 13.75
N PRO A 95 -15.08 16.25 12.75
CA PRO A 95 -16.10 16.63 11.77
C PRO A 95 -17.42 16.95 12.48
N THR A 96 -18.13 17.97 12.00
CA THR A 96 -19.40 18.44 12.57
C THR A 96 -20.41 17.31 12.76
N GLU A 97 -20.51 16.41 11.78
CA GLU A 97 -21.41 15.24 11.83
C GLU A 97 -21.10 14.32 13.01
N TRP A 98 -19.81 14.14 13.35
CA TRP A 98 -19.39 13.29 14.47
C TRP A 98 -19.62 13.98 15.80
N GLU A 99 -19.43 15.30 15.86
CA GLU A 99 -19.76 16.10 17.04
C GLU A 99 -21.26 16.04 17.35
N ASP A 100 -22.11 16.14 16.32
CA ASP A 100 -23.56 16.07 16.48
C ASP A 100 -24.02 14.68 16.97
N VAL A 101 -23.42 13.61 16.44
CA VAL A 101 -23.67 12.25 16.94
C VAL A 101 -23.16 12.08 18.37
N LEU A 102 -21.98 12.61 18.72
CA LEU A 102 -21.49 12.56 20.10
C LEU A 102 -22.46 13.25 21.07
N LYS A 103 -22.90 14.47 20.73
CA LYS A 103 -23.83 15.25 21.56
C LYS A 103 -25.19 14.56 21.77
N THR A 104 -25.61 13.74 20.83
CA THR A 104 -26.90 13.02 20.87
C THR A 104 -26.78 11.57 21.34
N SER A 105 -25.58 10.99 21.37
CA SER A 105 -25.31 9.59 21.70
C SER A 105 -25.28 9.26 23.20
N GLY A 106 -25.34 10.27 24.06
CA GLY A 106 -25.21 10.11 25.53
C GLY A 106 -23.79 9.78 26.01
N ILE A 107 -22.80 9.76 25.12
CA ILE A 107 -21.38 9.63 25.47
C ILE A 107 -20.92 10.93 26.11
N THR A 108 -20.43 10.84 27.35
CA THR A 108 -20.00 12.00 28.13
C THR A 108 -18.55 12.40 27.81
N LYS A 109 -18.16 13.61 28.21
CA LYS A 109 -16.77 14.07 28.11
C LYS A 109 -15.80 13.21 28.93
N ASP A 110 -16.29 12.63 30.02
CA ASP A 110 -15.49 11.77 30.89
C ASP A 110 -15.23 10.43 30.20
N ASP A 111 -16.24 9.85 29.51
CA ASP A 111 -16.06 8.64 28.68
C ASP A 111 -15.00 8.84 27.59
N VAL A 112 -15.00 10.03 26.96
CA VAL A 112 -14.01 10.43 25.95
C VAL A 112 -12.61 10.58 26.52
N GLN A 113 -12.47 11.10 27.75
CA GLN A 113 -11.18 11.24 28.41
C GLN A 113 -10.63 9.90 28.92
N GLU A 114 -11.51 9.03 29.41
CA GLU A 114 -11.14 7.69 29.87
C GLU A 114 -10.76 6.79 28.69
N ASN A 115 -11.52 6.81 27.60
CA ASN A 115 -11.37 5.88 26.47
C ASN A 115 -11.51 6.55 25.08
N PRO A 116 -10.63 7.51 24.72
CA PRO A 116 -10.78 8.29 23.49
C PRO A 116 -10.74 7.42 22.21
N GLU A 117 -9.89 6.40 22.18
CA GLU A 117 -9.80 5.49 21.03
C GLU A 117 -11.07 4.66 20.82
N VAL A 118 -11.72 4.24 21.92
CA VAL A 118 -12.96 3.45 21.85
C VAL A 118 -14.09 4.32 21.32
N VAL A 119 -14.20 5.56 21.81
CA VAL A 119 -15.22 6.49 21.32
C VAL A 119 -15.01 6.81 19.84
N LEU A 120 -13.76 7.02 19.40
CA LEU A 120 -13.45 7.21 17.98
C LEU A 120 -13.77 5.96 17.14
N ASP A 121 -13.51 4.76 17.65
CA ASP A 121 -13.86 3.52 16.97
C ASP A 121 -15.38 3.33 16.86
N VAL A 122 -16.15 3.73 17.87
CA VAL A 122 -17.63 3.72 17.85
C VAL A 122 -18.18 4.71 16.83
N LEU A 123 -17.63 5.94 16.78
CA LEU A 123 -18.00 6.92 15.77
C LEU A 123 -17.61 6.44 14.36
N ARG A 124 -16.40 5.89 14.19
CA ARG A 124 -15.98 5.26 12.93
C ARG A 124 -16.96 4.17 12.52
N PHE A 125 -17.36 3.30 13.45
CA PHE A 125 -18.32 2.23 13.18
C PHE A 125 -19.69 2.78 12.73
N HIS A 126 -20.18 3.84 13.38
CA HIS A 126 -21.44 4.47 13.04
C HIS A 126 -21.45 5.05 11.62
N PHE A 127 -20.37 5.72 11.21
CA PHE A 127 -20.30 6.42 9.92
C PHE A 127 -19.70 5.60 8.77
N GLN A 128 -18.79 4.67 9.06
CA GLN A 128 -18.05 3.89 8.05
C GLN A 128 -18.45 2.40 8.04
N GLY A 129 -19.29 1.97 8.98
CA GLY A 129 -19.65 0.57 9.17
C GLY A 129 -18.52 -0.23 9.87
N PRO A 130 -18.68 -1.56 10.02
CA PRO A 130 -17.65 -2.42 10.58
C PRO A 130 -16.34 -2.29 9.79
N LYS A 131 -15.19 -2.30 10.50
CA LYS A 131 -13.86 -2.49 9.87
C LYS A 131 -13.97 -3.68 8.90
N PRO A 132 -13.43 -3.58 7.66
CA PRO A 132 -13.42 -4.70 6.73
C PRO A 132 -12.87 -5.93 7.45
N GLN A 133 -13.74 -6.91 7.70
CA GLN A 133 -13.33 -8.08 8.43
C GLN A 133 -12.52 -8.94 7.46
N LEU A 134 -11.32 -9.35 7.88
CA LEU A 134 -10.49 -10.28 7.10
C LEU A 134 -11.34 -11.48 6.64
N PRO A 135 -11.16 -12.02 5.43
CA PRO A 135 -11.83 -13.26 5.05
C PRO A 135 -11.31 -14.41 5.94
N SER A 136 -12.17 -15.37 6.27
CA SER A 136 -11.69 -16.63 6.85
C SER A 136 -10.96 -17.44 5.77
N LYS A 137 -10.11 -18.41 6.17
CA LYS A 137 -9.50 -19.35 5.21
C LYS A 137 -10.54 -20.09 4.37
N SER A 138 -11.68 -20.43 4.95
CA SER A 138 -12.78 -21.11 4.23
C SER A 138 -13.43 -20.21 3.18
N VAL A 139 -13.71 -18.95 3.52
CA VAL A 139 -14.26 -17.96 2.59
C VAL A 139 -13.27 -17.66 1.50
N LEU A 140 -11.99 -17.48 1.84
CA LEU A 140 -10.94 -17.27 0.87
C LEU A 140 -10.80 -18.47 -0.07
N LYS A 141 -10.80 -19.70 0.47
CA LYS A 141 -10.76 -20.92 -0.34
C LYS A 141 -11.95 -21.03 -1.28
N ALA A 142 -13.15 -20.66 -0.84
CA ALA A 142 -14.33 -20.60 -1.69
C ALA A 142 -14.19 -19.55 -2.80
N LEU A 143 -13.79 -18.32 -2.47
CA LEU A 143 -13.52 -17.25 -3.44
C LEU A 143 -12.42 -17.63 -4.44
N MET A 144 -11.40 -18.34 -3.96
CA MET A 144 -10.33 -18.92 -4.77
C MET A 144 -10.80 -20.13 -5.58
N MET A 145 -11.98 -20.71 -5.38
CA MET A 145 -12.49 -21.81 -6.19
C MET A 145 -13.59 -21.37 -7.16
N GLU A 146 -14.24 -20.24 -6.91
CA GLU A 146 -15.45 -19.82 -7.62
C GLU A 146 -15.19 -18.95 -8.87
N LYS A 147 -13.99 -18.34 -8.99
CA LYS A 147 -13.73 -17.29 -10.00
C LYS A 147 -12.81 -17.66 -11.16
N TRP A 148 -12.09 -18.77 -11.10
CA TRP A 148 -11.12 -19.10 -12.14
C TRP A 148 -11.08 -20.61 -12.38
N GLU A 149 -11.24 -20.99 -13.64
CA GLU A 149 -11.21 -22.37 -14.10
C GLU A 149 -9.89 -22.63 -14.82
N ILE A 150 -9.22 -23.75 -14.48
CA ILE A 150 -8.09 -24.24 -15.28
C ILE A 150 -8.66 -25.12 -16.39
N LYS A 151 -8.63 -24.61 -17.62
CA LYS A 151 -9.07 -25.37 -18.79
C LYS A 151 -8.09 -26.50 -19.08
N THR A 152 -8.58 -27.64 -19.55
CA THR A 152 -7.72 -28.77 -19.93
C THR A 152 -7.80 -28.97 -21.44
N MET A 153 -6.88 -28.35 -22.19
CA MET A 153 -6.85 -28.39 -23.65
C MET A 153 -5.48 -28.03 -24.21
N ASP A 154 -5.24 -28.35 -25.49
CA ASP A 154 -4.00 -27.98 -26.18
C ASP A 154 -3.92 -26.46 -26.42
N PRO A 155 -3.03 -25.73 -25.72
CA PRO A 155 -2.94 -24.29 -25.83
C PRO A 155 -2.38 -23.83 -27.18
N ASN A 156 -1.72 -24.70 -27.96
CA ASN A 156 -1.20 -24.34 -29.28
C ASN A 156 -2.33 -24.12 -30.30
N LYS A 157 -3.55 -24.59 -30.01
CA LYS A 157 -4.76 -24.29 -30.79
C LYS A 157 -5.30 -22.88 -30.53
N MET A 158 -4.90 -22.27 -29.41
CA MET A 158 -5.38 -20.96 -28.97
C MET A 158 -4.31 -19.89 -29.07
N PHE A 159 -3.05 -20.25 -28.86
CA PHE A 159 -1.94 -19.31 -28.77
C PHE A 159 -0.83 -19.71 -29.74
N ARG A 160 -0.38 -18.74 -30.53
CA ARG A 160 0.85 -18.86 -31.31
C ARG A 160 1.97 -18.11 -30.61
N LYS A 161 3.00 -18.84 -30.18
CA LYS A 161 4.20 -18.23 -29.56
C LYS A 161 4.94 -17.38 -30.59
N GLU A 162 5.29 -16.15 -30.21
CA GLU A 162 6.07 -15.23 -31.04
C GLU A 162 7.50 -15.06 -30.51
N LYS A 163 7.64 -14.72 -29.23
CA LYS A 163 8.94 -14.34 -28.65
C LYS A 163 9.00 -14.71 -27.17
N LYS A 164 10.13 -15.23 -26.70
CA LYS A 164 10.43 -15.35 -25.26
C LYS A 164 10.67 -13.95 -24.67
N LEU A 165 9.92 -13.60 -23.62
CA LEU A 165 10.01 -12.32 -22.93
C LEU A 165 10.92 -12.39 -21.70
N GLY A 166 10.89 -13.52 -20.97
CA GLY A 166 11.69 -13.72 -19.77
C GLY A 166 11.60 -15.14 -19.24
N GLU A 167 12.46 -15.47 -18.28
CA GLU A 167 12.48 -16.74 -17.57
C GLU A 167 12.86 -16.47 -16.12
N GLY A 168 12.14 -17.08 -15.19
CA GLY A 168 12.41 -17.00 -13.76
C GLY A 168 12.03 -18.29 -13.05
N ALA A 169 12.07 -18.29 -11.71
CA ALA A 169 11.75 -19.46 -10.90
C ALA A 169 10.32 -19.99 -11.15
N GLY A 170 9.37 -19.09 -11.46
CA GLY A 170 7.99 -19.44 -11.77
C GLY A 170 7.74 -19.89 -13.22
N GLY A 171 8.78 -20.11 -14.02
CA GLY A 171 8.65 -20.55 -15.41
C GLY A 171 9.02 -19.50 -16.46
N VAL A 172 8.61 -19.77 -17.71
CA VAL A 172 9.03 -18.98 -18.88
C VAL A 172 7.86 -18.17 -19.43
N VAL A 173 8.08 -16.89 -19.68
CA VAL A 173 7.05 -15.99 -20.24
C VAL A 173 7.28 -15.77 -21.73
N TYR A 174 6.23 -15.95 -22.52
CA TYR A 174 6.21 -15.74 -23.96
C TYR A 174 5.22 -14.66 -24.36
N LYS A 175 5.60 -13.82 -25.33
CA LYS A 175 4.67 -13.05 -26.15
C LYS A 175 3.96 -14.02 -27.10
N VAL A 176 2.65 -13.95 -27.16
CA VAL A 176 1.83 -14.81 -28.01
C VAL A 176 0.77 -13.99 -28.77
N THR A 177 0.34 -14.49 -29.92
CA THR A 177 -0.95 -14.09 -30.52
C THR A 177 -2.05 -15.03 -30.02
N ASP A 178 -3.15 -14.50 -29.49
CA ASP A 178 -4.39 -15.27 -29.31
C ASP A 178 -5.05 -15.48 -30.67
N LEU A 179 -5.11 -16.71 -31.14
CA LEU A 179 -5.61 -17.08 -32.47
C LEU A 179 -7.13 -16.88 -32.61
N ARG A 180 -7.86 -16.72 -31.51
CA ARG A 180 -9.31 -16.49 -31.52
C ARG A 180 -9.65 -15.02 -31.71
N THR A 181 -8.89 -14.13 -31.05
CA THR A 181 -9.16 -12.69 -31.03
C THR A 181 -8.20 -11.88 -31.89
N GLY A 182 -7.04 -12.45 -32.25
CA GLY A 182 -5.94 -11.74 -32.92
C GLY A 182 -5.13 -10.85 -31.97
N GLU A 183 -5.47 -10.80 -30.68
CA GLU A 183 -4.82 -9.94 -29.70
C GLU A 183 -3.44 -10.47 -29.29
N ILE A 184 -2.55 -9.55 -28.96
CA ILE A 184 -1.24 -9.89 -28.38
C ILE A 184 -1.41 -10.07 -26.86
N LYS A 185 -0.90 -11.18 -26.34
CA LYS A 185 -0.93 -11.52 -24.91
C LYS A 185 0.46 -11.96 -24.43
N ALA A 186 0.63 -11.97 -23.12
CA ALA A 186 1.75 -12.63 -22.47
C ALA A 186 1.25 -13.96 -21.87
N VAL A 187 2.03 -15.04 -22.02
CA VAL A 187 1.72 -16.34 -21.42
C VAL A 187 2.91 -16.84 -20.63
N LYS A 188 2.72 -17.03 -19.33
CA LYS A 188 3.66 -17.71 -18.43
C LYS A 188 3.42 -19.21 -18.51
N ILE A 189 4.47 -19.98 -18.77
CA ILE A 189 4.44 -21.44 -18.85
C ILE A 189 5.29 -21.98 -17.70
N ALA A 190 4.65 -22.72 -16.80
CA ALA A 190 5.26 -23.27 -15.60
C ALA A 190 4.99 -24.78 -15.49
N PRO A 191 5.89 -25.56 -14.86
CA PRO A 191 5.61 -26.96 -14.51
C PRO A 191 4.44 -27.07 -13.53
N MET A 192 3.71 -28.19 -13.55
CA MET A 192 2.54 -28.43 -12.66
C MET A 192 2.89 -29.13 -11.34
N ASP A 193 4.15 -29.44 -11.08
CA ASP A 193 4.64 -30.04 -9.83
C ASP A 193 4.19 -29.28 -8.58
N GLU A 194 4.07 -27.95 -8.67
CA GLU A 194 3.61 -27.06 -7.59
C GLU A 194 2.17 -26.53 -7.79
N LEU A 195 1.25 -27.36 -8.27
CA LEU A 195 -0.11 -26.95 -8.62
C LEU A 195 -0.86 -26.20 -7.50
N VAL A 196 -0.61 -26.49 -6.22
CA VAL A 196 -1.24 -25.77 -5.10
C VAL A 196 -0.82 -24.31 -5.05
N TYR A 197 0.48 -24.02 -5.20
CA TYR A 197 1.01 -22.65 -5.20
C TYR A 197 0.60 -21.90 -6.44
N ILE A 198 0.61 -22.57 -7.59
CA ILE A 198 0.15 -22.01 -8.87
C ILE A 198 -1.34 -21.63 -8.82
N LYS A 199 -2.18 -22.49 -8.25
CA LYS A 199 -3.60 -22.22 -8.03
C LYS A 199 -3.80 -20.98 -7.15
N GLN A 200 -3.00 -20.86 -6.10
CA GLN A 200 -3.01 -19.68 -5.23
C GLN A 200 -2.57 -18.42 -5.98
N GLU A 201 -1.49 -18.48 -6.78
CA GLU A 201 -1.02 -17.37 -7.64
C GLU A 201 -2.13 -16.90 -8.58
N ILE A 202 -2.75 -17.81 -9.34
CA ILE A 202 -3.84 -17.51 -10.28
C ILE A 202 -5.00 -16.84 -9.54
N ALA A 203 -5.38 -17.38 -8.38
CA ALA A 203 -6.50 -16.85 -7.62
C ALA A 203 -6.24 -15.42 -7.14
N ILE A 204 -5.04 -15.16 -6.60
CA ILE A 204 -4.68 -13.83 -6.10
C ILE A 204 -4.57 -12.84 -7.26
N HIS A 205 -3.98 -13.26 -8.39
CA HIS A 205 -3.87 -12.43 -9.60
C HIS A 205 -5.27 -12.04 -10.11
N ALA A 206 -6.20 -12.99 -10.19
CA ALA A 206 -7.59 -12.72 -10.57
C ALA A 206 -8.32 -11.81 -9.55
N MET A 207 -8.05 -11.96 -8.25
CA MET A 207 -8.64 -11.12 -7.21
C MET A 207 -8.07 -9.69 -7.16
N ALA A 208 -6.84 -9.50 -7.65
CA ALA A 208 -6.13 -8.22 -7.68
C ALA A 208 -6.48 -7.31 -8.87
N GLU A 209 -7.54 -7.63 -9.62
CA GLU A 209 -7.99 -6.87 -10.79
C GLU A 209 -8.09 -5.35 -10.52
N HIS A 210 -7.22 -4.60 -11.20
CA HIS A 210 -7.09 -3.15 -11.06
C HIS A 210 -6.37 -2.56 -12.29
N ALA A 211 -6.60 -1.28 -12.60
CA ALA A 211 -5.96 -0.62 -13.76
C ALA A 211 -4.43 -0.57 -13.70
N ASN A 212 -3.85 -0.62 -12.49
CA ASN A 212 -2.40 -0.64 -12.22
C ASN A 212 -1.87 -2.04 -11.85
N VAL A 213 -2.63 -3.09 -12.13
CA VAL A 213 -2.21 -4.49 -11.99
C VAL A 213 -2.38 -5.15 -13.35
N VAL A 214 -1.41 -5.96 -13.77
CA VAL A 214 -1.51 -6.74 -15.00
C VAL A 214 -2.77 -7.60 -14.95
N GLN A 215 -3.61 -7.50 -15.96
CA GLN A 215 -4.88 -8.21 -16.04
C GLN A 215 -4.64 -9.70 -16.31
N TYR A 216 -5.17 -10.52 -15.41
CA TYR A 216 -5.26 -11.95 -15.60
C TYR A 216 -6.23 -12.28 -16.76
N GLY A 217 -5.86 -13.25 -17.60
CA GLY A 217 -6.69 -13.76 -18.70
C GLY A 217 -7.31 -15.11 -18.35
N GLU A 218 -6.56 -16.19 -18.60
CA GLU A 218 -7.01 -17.56 -18.37
C GLU A 218 -5.85 -18.51 -18.07
N ALA A 219 -6.15 -19.63 -17.42
CA ALA A 219 -5.20 -20.69 -17.13
C ALA A 219 -5.55 -21.98 -17.87
N ILE A 220 -4.56 -22.62 -18.48
CA ILE A 220 -4.72 -23.85 -19.26
C ILE A 220 -3.69 -24.89 -18.79
N ALA A 221 -4.15 -26.08 -18.40
CA ALA A 221 -3.30 -27.22 -18.11
C ALA A 221 -3.12 -28.09 -19.37
N TRP A 222 -1.87 -28.39 -19.71
CA TRP A 222 -1.51 -29.24 -20.85
C TRP A 222 -0.14 -29.88 -20.68
N GLN A 223 -0.05 -31.20 -20.86
CA GLN A 223 1.22 -31.97 -20.86
C GLN A 223 2.16 -31.57 -19.70
N GLU A 224 1.68 -31.72 -18.46
CA GLU A 224 2.41 -31.41 -17.20
C GLU A 224 2.84 -29.95 -17.03
N SER A 225 2.35 -29.05 -17.90
CA SER A 225 2.58 -27.62 -17.82
C SER A 225 1.28 -26.87 -17.62
N ILE A 226 1.34 -25.75 -16.90
CA ILE A 226 0.28 -24.76 -16.85
C ILE A 226 0.67 -23.53 -17.67
N TRP A 227 -0.29 -23.00 -18.41
CA TRP A 227 -0.17 -21.81 -19.23
C TRP A 227 -1.09 -20.75 -18.65
N ILE A 228 -0.52 -19.66 -18.16
CA ILE A 228 -1.25 -18.55 -17.56
C ILE A 228 -1.16 -17.37 -18.53
N SER A 229 -2.28 -17.10 -19.22
CA SER A 229 -2.41 -15.96 -20.12
C SER A 229 -2.75 -14.70 -19.32
N MET A 230 -2.14 -13.58 -19.72
CA MET A 230 -2.34 -12.26 -19.13
C MET A 230 -2.19 -11.17 -20.20
N GLU A 231 -2.58 -9.94 -19.89
CA GLU A 231 -2.35 -8.81 -20.80
C GLU A 231 -0.85 -8.62 -21.09
N TYR A 232 -0.54 -8.21 -22.31
CA TYR A 232 0.83 -7.88 -22.71
C TYR A 232 1.08 -6.38 -22.55
N ILE A 233 2.16 -6.01 -21.85
CA ILE A 233 2.62 -4.63 -21.71
C ILE A 233 3.84 -4.40 -22.60
N ASP A 234 3.74 -3.43 -23.49
CA ASP A 234 4.59 -3.33 -24.67
C ASP A 234 5.96 -2.67 -24.47
N GLY A 235 6.21 -2.03 -23.32
CA GLY A 235 7.50 -1.42 -22.97
C GLY A 235 8.39 -2.27 -22.05
N GLY A 236 7.94 -3.44 -21.60
CA GLY A 236 8.75 -4.34 -20.76
C GLY A 236 8.77 -3.96 -19.27
N ASN A 237 9.76 -4.46 -18.53
CA ASN A 237 9.90 -4.19 -17.10
C ASN A 237 10.58 -2.84 -16.83
N LEU A 238 10.40 -2.32 -15.62
CA LEU A 238 10.94 -1.04 -15.17
C LEU A 238 12.45 -1.11 -15.00
N TYR A 239 13.00 -2.26 -14.57
CA TYR A 239 14.45 -2.48 -14.43
C TYR A 239 15.20 -2.07 -15.70
N ASP A 240 14.68 -2.50 -16.85
CA ASP A 240 15.23 -2.13 -18.15
C ASP A 240 15.26 -0.61 -18.36
N LEU A 241 14.28 0.16 -17.90
CA LEU A 241 14.27 1.62 -18.04
C LEU A 241 15.21 2.34 -17.04
N VAL A 242 15.68 1.65 -16.00
CA VAL A 242 16.51 2.23 -14.93
C VAL A 242 18.02 2.12 -15.22
N GLY A 243 18.46 1.10 -15.98
CA GLY A 243 19.88 0.74 -16.12
C GLY A 243 20.85 1.82 -16.64
N ASP A 244 22.14 1.58 -16.35
CA ASP A 244 23.37 2.42 -16.44
C ASP A 244 23.56 3.41 -17.60
N ARG A 245 22.78 3.32 -18.68
CA ARG A 245 23.01 4.05 -19.93
C ARG A 245 22.04 5.19 -20.19
N LEU A 246 21.16 5.48 -19.23
CA LEU A 246 20.07 6.44 -19.41
C LEU A 246 20.28 7.70 -18.55
N PRO A 247 19.77 8.87 -18.99
CA PRO A 247 19.86 10.09 -18.20
C PRO A 247 19.17 9.88 -16.86
N LYS A 248 19.71 10.52 -15.81
CA LYS A 248 19.08 10.55 -14.49
C LYS A 248 17.61 10.89 -14.63
N TRP A 249 16.76 10.10 -13.98
CA TRP A 249 15.32 10.31 -13.99
C TRP A 249 14.97 11.63 -13.29
N PRO A 250 14.14 12.49 -13.91
CA PRO A 250 13.49 13.58 -13.20
C PRO A 250 12.59 13.04 -12.08
N GLU A 251 12.69 13.65 -10.90
CA GLU A 251 11.88 13.28 -9.73
C GLU A 251 10.37 13.20 -10.00
N PRO A 252 9.74 14.12 -10.76
CA PRO A 252 8.31 13.98 -11.11
C PRO A 252 7.96 12.67 -11.84
N LEU A 253 8.86 12.14 -12.67
CA LEU A 253 8.64 10.86 -13.35
C LEU A 253 8.80 9.67 -12.40
N MET A 254 9.75 9.76 -11.46
CA MET A 254 9.92 8.77 -10.39
C MET A 254 8.69 8.77 -9.47
N ALA A 255 8.20 9.95 -9.10
CA ALA A 255 6.97 10.15 -8.33
C ALA A 255 5.77 9.56 -9.06
N TYR A 256 5.66 9.73 -10.39
CA TYR A 256 4.61 9.10 -11.19
C TYR A 256 4.64 7.58 -11.06
N VAL A 257 5.79 6.94 -11.25
CA VAL A 257 5.93 5.47 -11.11
C VAL A 257 5.56 5.02 -9.69
N CYS A 258 6.11 5.68 -8.66
CA CYS A 258 5.81 5.37 -7.26
C CYS A 258 4.31 5.53 -6.97
N GLN A 259 3.66 6.57 -7.51
CA GLN A 259 2.23 6.79 -7.38
C GLN A 259 1.41 5.66 -8.01
N GLN A 260 1.76 5.22 -9.23
CA GLN A 260 1.05 4.12 -9.89
C GLN A 260 1.19 2.80 -9.11
N ILE A 261 2.36 2.52 -8.53
CA ILE A 261 2.58 1.37 -7.65
C ILE A 261 1.75 1.51 -6.36
N LEU A 262 1.75 2.69 -5.72
CA LEU A 262 0.96 2.93 -4.51
C LEU A 262 -0.54 2.77 -4.75
N ILE A 263 -1.06 3.16 -5.91
CA ILE A 263 -2.47 2.95 -6.27
C ILE A 263 -2.78 1.45 -6.34
N ALA A 264 -1.91 0.64 -6.97
CA ALA A 264 -2.06 -0.81 -7.01
C ALA A 264 -1.97 -1.44 -5.62
N LEU A 265 -0.98 -1.05 -4.82
CA LEU A 265 -0.79 -1.55 -3.45
C LEU A 265 -1.97 -1.19 -2.55
N ALA A 266 -2.44 0.06 -2.57
CA ALA A 266 -3.62 0.47 -1.79
C ALA A 266 -4.86 -0.35 -2.17
N HIS A 267 -5.03 -0.66 -3.45
CA HIS A 267 -6.11 -1.54 -3.89
C HIS A 267 -5.96 -2.97 -3.32
N MET A 268 -4.78 -3.56 -3.46
CA MET A 268 -4.48 -4.91 -2.98
C MET A 268 -4.60 -5.02 -1.46
N HIS A 269 -4.03 -4.06 -0.72
CA HIS A 269 -4.02 -4.04 0.74
C HIS A 269 -5.43 -3.92 1.33
N ARG A 270 -6.34 -3.16 0.70
CA ARG A 270 -7.77 -3.11 1.08
C ARG A 270 -8.50 -4.43 0.86
N LYS A 271 -8.08 -5.22 -0.13
CA LYS A 271 -8.54 -6.58 -0.36
C LYS A 271 -7.78 -7.61 0.48
N HIS A 272 -6.91 -7.15 1.38
CA HIS A 272 -6.06 -8.00 2.22
C HIS A 272 -5.12 -8.89 1.41
N LEU A 273 -4.69 -8.43 0.25
CA LEU A 273 -3.70 -9.09 -0.61
C LEU A 273 -2.35 -8.41 -0.41
N LEU A 274 -1.30 -9.22 -0.20
CA LEU A 274 0.09 -8.79 -0.12
C LEU A 274 0.83 -9.31 -1.35
N HIS A 275 1.67 -8.49 -1.95
CA HIS A 275 2.46 -8.86 -3.12
C HIS A 275 3.73 -9.62 -2.73
N ARG A 276 4.48 -9.09 -1.75
CA ARG A 276 5.74 -9.63 -1.18
C ARG A 276 6.93 -9.75 -2.14
N ASP A 277 6.85 -9.15 -3.32
CA ASP A 277 7.97 -9.11 -4.29
C ASP A 277 7.91 -7.87 -5.18
N ILE A 278 7.74 -6.69 -4.55
CA ILE A 278 7.78 -5.40 -5.25
C ILE A 278 9.25 -5.06 -5.56
N LYS A 279 9.55 -4.96 -6.86
CA LYS A 279 10.86 -4.61 -7.42
C LYS A 279 10.69 -4.13 -8.86
N SER A 280 11.68 -3.46 -9.42
CA SER A 280 11.60 -2.94 -10.79
C SER A 280 11.39 -4.03 -11.86
N ASP A 281 11.85 -5.27 -11.65
CA ASP A 281 11.57 -6.40 -12.55
C ASP A 281 10.08 -6.73 -12.67
N ASN A 282 9.33 -6.52 -11.58
CA ASN A 282 7.92 -6.86 -11.44
C ASN A 282 7.00 -5.66 -11.69
N VAL A 283 7.54 -4.53 -12.13
CA VAL A 283 6.76 -3.37 -12.58
C VAL A 283 6.89 -3.27 -14.09
N LEU A 284 5.78 -3.38 -14.81
CA LEU A 284 5.76 -3.27 -16.27
C LEU A 284 5.35 -1.86 -16.72
N VAL A 285 6.00 -1.38 -17.77
CA VAL A 285 5.78 -0.05 -18.35
C VAL A 285 5.37 -0.16 -19.81
N GLY A 286 4.35 0.58 -20.23
CA GLY A 286 3.90 0.65 -21.63
C GLY A 286 4.32 1.95 -22.32
N TYR A 287 4.36 1.95 -23.66
CA TYR A 287 4.68 3.17 -24.43
C TYR A 287 3.69 4.32 -24.19
N ASN A 288 2.44 3.97 -23.90
CA ASN A 288 1.35 4.91 -23.57
C ASN A 288 1.37 5.40 -22.11
N GLY A 289 2.49 5.21 -21.40
CA GLY A 289 2.69 5.65 -20.03
C GLY A 289 1.97 4.80 -18.98
N ILE A 290 1.45 3.63 -19.34
CA ILE A 290 0.92 2.68 -18.36
C ILE A 290 2.04 2.18 -17.46
N VAL A 291 1.76 2.05 -16.16
CA VAL A 291 2.62 1.38 -15.16
C VAL A 291 1.75 0.39 -14.39
N LYS A 292 2.12 -0.89 -14.40
CA LYS A 292 1.37 -1.96 -13.74
C LYS A 292 2.26 -2.90 -12.94
N LEU A 293 1.77 -3.37 -11.81
CA LEU A 293 2.38 -4.47 -11.07
C LEU A 293 2.11 -5.81 -11.76
N ALA A 294 3.13 -6.66 -11.78
CA ALA A 294 3.12 -8.00 -12.36
C ALA A 294 3.75 -9.00 -11.38
N ASP A 295 3.65 -10.29 -11.72
CA ASP A 295 4.20 -11.42 -10.98
C ASP A 295 3.69 -11.59 -9.53
N PHE A 296 2.69 -12.47 -9.39
CA PHE A 296 2.05 -12.78 -8.12
C PHE A 296 2.57 -14.07 -7.48
N GLY A 297 3.72 -14.60 -7.93
CA GLY A 297 4.26 -15.88 -7.47
C GLY A 297 4.54 -15.95 -5.95
N PHE A 298 4.85 -14.80 -5.33
CA PHE A 298 5.01 -14.70 -3.87
C PHE A 298 3.80 -14.09 -3.17
N ALA A 299 2.74 -13.74 -3.88
CA ALA A 299 1.61 -13.04 -3.32
C ALA A 299 0.80 -13.92 -2.37
N ILE A 300 0.10 -13.31 -1.41
CA ILE A 300 -0.75 -14.02 -0.46
C ILE A 300 -1.97 -13.20 -0.08
N ALA A 301 -3.07 -13.88 0.25
CA ALA A 301 -4.19 -13.25 0.92
C ALA A 301 -4.09 -13.43 2.45
N VAL A 302 -4.31 -12.37 3.19
CA VAL A 302 -4.34 -12.35 4.66
C VAL A 302 -5.73 -12.80 5.10
N THR A 303 -5.77 -13.66 6.12
CA THR A 303 -7.02 -14.25 6.64
C THR A 303 -7.19 -13.97 8.12
N ARG A 304 -8.38 -14.16 8.70
CA ARG A 304 -8.58 -13.96 10.15
C ARG A 304 -7.67 -14.86 10.97
N GLU A 305 -7.53 -16.11 10.54
CA GLU A 305 -6.77 -17.15 11.20
C GLU A 305 -5.26 -16.88 11.12
N GLU A 306 -4.82 -16.15 10.10
CA GLU A 306 -3.43 -15.79 9.85
C GLU A 306 -3.35 -14.33 9.41
N SER A 307 -3.65 -13.44 10.35
CA SER A 307 -3.64 -11.99 10.14
C SER A 307 -2.23 -11.40 10.06
N LYS A 308 -1.23 -12.16 10.53
CA LYS A 308 0.20 -11.85 10.44
C LYS A 308 0.98 -13.05 9.91
N ARG A 309 2.12 -12.79 9.29
CA ARG A 309 2.92 -13.79 8.56
C ARG A 309 4.34 -13.88 9.11
N LYS A 310 4.98 -15.05 8.97
CA LYS A 310 6.38 -15.30 9.36
C LYS A 310 7.26 -15.86 8.24
N SER A 311 6.68 -16.17 7.07
CA SER A 311 7.42 -16.83 5.98
C SER A 311 8.45 -15.90 5.37
N LEU A 312 9.69 -16.37 5.26
CA LEU A 312 10.82 -15.71 4.60
C LEU A 312 10.70 -15.89 3.07
N VAL A 313 10.10 -14.93 2.38
CA VAL A 313 9.91 -14.95 0.92
C VAL A 313 10.19 -13.57 0.33
N GLY A 314 10.44 -13.51 -0.98
CA GLY A 314 10.75 -12.30 -1.72
C GLY A 314 12.22 -12.23 -2.16
N THR A 315 12.57 -11.16 -2.87
CA THR A 315 13.92 -10.96 -3.38
C THR A 315 14.82 -10.28 -2.33
N PRO A 316 15.96 -10.88 -1.91
CA PRO A 316 16.72 -10.49 -0.71
C PRO A 316 16.94 -9.00 -0.46
N TYR A 317 17.32 -8.24 -1.50
CA TYR A 317 17.66 -6.82 -1.38
C TYR A 317 16.43 -5.91 -1.15
N TRP A 318 15.23 -6.37 -1.50
CA TRP A 318 13.96 -5.64 -1.32
C TRP A 318 13.20 -6.08 -0.07
N MET A 319 13.70 -7.08 0.67
CA MET A 319 12.98 -7.64 1.83
C MET A 319 12.99 -6.69 3.02
N ALA A 320 11.83 -6.56 3.67
CA ALA A 320 11.70 -5.76 4.89
C ALA A 320 12.40 -6.44 6.09
N PRO A 321 12.95 -5.68 7.05
CA PRO A 321 13.70 -6.23 8.19
C PRO A 321 12.91 -7.25 9.01
N GLU A 322 11.60 -7.03 9.20
CA GLU A 322 10.71 -7.93 9.92
C GLU A 322 10.49 -9.27 9.19
N VAL A 323 10.50 -9.28 7.85
CA VAL A 323 10.42 -10.51 7.05
C VAL A 323 11.70 -11.33 7.23
N ILE A 324 12.86 -10.66 7.17
CA ILE A 324 14.19 -11.30 7.34
C ILE A 324 14.32 -11.91 8.74
N LYS A 325 13.82 -11.21 9.76
CA LYS A 325 13.80 -11.67 11.16
C LYS A 325 12.72 -12.69 11.46
N GLN A 326 11.92 -13.10 10.45
CA GLN A 326 10.77 -14.01 10.61
C GLN A 326 9.79 -13.56 11.69
N GLN A 327 9.68 -12.24 11.86
CA GLN A 327 8.70 -11.63 12.74
C GLN A 327 7.35 -11.58 12.05
N ASP A 328 6.30 -11.36 12.84
CA ASP A 328 4.96 -11.14 12.33
C ASP A 328 4.91 -9.87 11.49
N TYR A 329 4.55 -9.99 10.22
CA TYR A 329 4.44 -8.87 9.28
C TYR A 329 3.06 -8.73 8.62
N ASP A 330 2.80 -7.53 8.11
CA ASP A 330 1.56 -7.12 7.43
C ASP A 330 1.85 -6.51 6.05
N ALA A 331 0.88 -5.81 5.47
CA ALA A 331 0.97 -5.17 4.16
C ALA A 331 2.08 -4.11 4.01
N LYS A 332 2.64 -3.59 5.11
CA LYS A 332 3.69 -2.57 5.06
C LYS A 332 5.04 -3.11 4.59
N VAL A 333 5.19 -4.43 4.45
CA VAL A 333 6.37 -5.01 3.79
C VAL A 333 6.45 -4.61 2.33
N ASP A 334 5.31 -4.49 1.64
CA ASP A 334 5.26 -4.05 0.23
C ASP A 334 5.64 -2.57 0.11
N VAL A 335 5.35 -1.76 1.14
CA VAL A 335 5.79 -0.35 1.19
C VAL A 335 7.30 -0.23 1.38
N TRP A 336 7.91 -1.10 2.19
CA TRP A 336 9.37 -1.15 2.29
C TRP A 336 9.99 -1.48 0.95
N SER A 337 9.50 -2.53 0.29
CA SER A 337 9.98 -2.96 -1.03
C SER A 337 9.77 -1.88 -2.11
N LEU A 338 8.70 -1.09 -2.04
CA LEU A 338 8.53 0.13 -2.85
C LEU A 338 9.62 1.16 -2.55
N GLY A 339 9.95 1.40 -1.27
CA GLY A 339 11.03 2.32 -0.90
C GLY A 339 12.38 1.91 -1.49
N ILE A 340 12.68 0.61 -1.49
CA ILE A 340 13.87 0.05 -2.15
C ILE A 340 13.82 0.23 -3.66
N THR A 341 12.67 -0.05 -4.29
CA THR A 341 12.45 0.19 -5.72
C THR A 341 12.59 1.67 -6.09
N ALA A 342 12.17 2.57 -5.21
CA ALA A 342 12.36 4.00 -5.41
C ALA A 342 13.85 4.37 -5.36
N MET A 343 14.65 3.82 -4.43
CA MET A 343 16.11 4.02 -4.42
C MET A 343 16.76 3.50 -5.69
N GLU A 344 16.30 2.36 -6.19
CA GLU A 344 16.76 1.80 -7.47
C GLU A 344 16.49 2.75 -8.65
N LEU A 345 15.32 3.41 -8.71
CA LEU A 345 15.05 4.45 -9.72
C LEU A 345 16.05 5.62 -9.65
N ALA A 346 16.56 5.94 -8.46
CA ALA A 346 17.51 7.04 -8.24
C ALA A 346 18.96 6.65 -8.57
N GLU A 347 19.37 5.43 -8.21
CA GLU A 347 20.78 5.04 -8.17
C GLU A 347 21.16 3.94 -9.17
N GLY A 348 20.19 3.38 -9.90
CA GLY A 348 20.38 2.29 -10.85
C GLY A 348 20.18 0.91 -10.23
N ASP A 349 20.55 0.78 -8.96
CA ASP A 349 20.55 -0.48 -8.20
C ASP A 349 19.93 -0.28 -6.81
N PRO A 350 19.31 -1.30 -6.20
CA PRO A 350 18.92 -1.26 -4.80
C PRO A 350 20.16 -1.25 -3.87
N PRO A 351 19.99 -0.87 -2.59
CA PRO A 351 21.09 -0.84 -1.65
C PRO A 351 21.68 -2.23 -1.43
N PHE A 352 22.99 -2.28 -1.26
CA PHE A 352 23.76 -3.50 -1.01
C PHE A 352 23.83 -4.51 -2.17
N MET A 353 23.52 -4.12 -3.43
CA MET A 353 23.69 -5.03 -4.58
C MET A 353 25.12 -5.54 -4.79
N ASP A 354 26.12 -4.74 -4.39
CA ASP A 354 27.53 -5.14 -4.43
C ASP A 354 27.86 -6.24 -3.40
N GLU A 355 26.95 -6.51 -2.46
CA GLU A 355 27.10 -7.52 -1.41
C GLU A 355 26.40 -8.82 -1.82
N VAL A 356 26.97 -9.96 -1.39
CA VAL A 356 26.31 -11.26 -1.56
C VAL A 356 24.99 -11.32 -0.76
N PRO A 357 23.94 -12.04 -1.22
CA PRO A 357 22.59 -11.97 -0.67
C PRO A 357 22.51 -12.14 0.86
N HIS A 358 23.20 -13.14 1.42
CA HIS A 358 23.20 -13.40 2.86
C HIS A 358 23.76 -12.22 3.68
N ARG A 359 24.77 -11.52 3.14
CA ARG A 359 25.38 -10.35 3.77
C ARG A 359 24.47 -9.13 3.67
N ALA A 360 23.82 -8.93 2.52
CA ALA A 360 22.81 -7.88 2.37
C ALA A 360 21.66 -8.08 3.37
N LEU A 361 21.13 -9.30 3.50
CA LEU A 361 20.09 -9.63 4.49
C LEU A 361 20.54 -9.32 5.93
N MET A 362 21.78 -9.66 6.29
CA MET A 362 22.34 -9.33 7.60
C MET A 362 22.41 -7.82 7.83
N LEU A 363 22.86 -7.03 6.84
CA LEU A 363 22.93 -5.57 6.93
C LEU A 363 21.53 -4.94 7.07
N ILE A 364 20.57 -5.39 6.25
CA ILE A 364 19.17 -4.95 6.32
C ILE A 364 18.56 -5.29 7.69
N ALA A 365 18.87 -6.45 8.28
CA ALA A 365 18.31 -6.82 9.59
C ALA A 365 18.97 -6.09 10.78
N SER A 366 20.29 -5.86 10.72
CA SER A 366 21.11 -5.41 11.86
C SER A 366 21.26 -3.89 12.02
N GLN A 367 21.17 -3.11 10.94
CA GLN A 367 21.31 -1.65 11.04
C GLN A 367 20.22 -1.00 11.90
N LYS A 368 20.51 0.15 12.52
CA LYS A 368 19.51 0.87 13.33
C LYS A 368 18.49 1.62 12.47
N GLU A 369 18.96 2.22 11.37
CA GLU A 369 18.16 3.02 10.45
C GLU A 369 17.97 2.28 9.12
N GLY A 370 16.96 2.68 8.35
CA GLY A 370 16.80 2.22 6.96
C GLY A 370 17.94 2.70 6.06
N PRO A 371 18.12 2.08 4.88
CA PRO A 371 19.16 2.50 3.95
C PRO A 371 18.90 3.93 3.47
N LYS A 372 19.98 4.66 3.19
CA LYS A 372 19.97 6.01 2.65
C LYS A 372 20.63 6.01 1.28
N LEU A 373 20.25 6.96 0.43
CA LEU A 373 20.91 7.19 -0.86
C LEU A 373 22.40 7.46 -0.65
N LYS A 374 23.26 7.04 -1.59
CA LYS A 374 24.70 7.30 -1.61
C LYS A 374 24.99 8.81 -1.63
N LYS A 375 24.11 9.61 -2.27
CA LYS A 375 24.25 11.08 -2.37
C LYS A 375 22.91 11.79 -2.10
N PRO A 376 22.45 11.88 -0.84
CA PRO A 376 21.13 12.43 -0.49
C PRO A 376 20.91 13.88 -0.95
N ASN A 377 21.95 14.71 -0.86
CA ASN A 377 21.92 16.14 -1.24
C ASN A 377 21.70 16.39 -2.74
N ARG A 378 21.66 15.34 -3.57
CA ARG A 378 21.33 15.47 -5.01
C ARG A 378 19.82 15.46 -5.26
N TRP A 379 19.04 15.14 -4.25
CA TRP A 379 17.61 14.92 -4.35
C TRP A 379 16.86 15.87 -3.42
N SER A 380 15.60 16.13 -3.75
CA SER A 380 14.74 17.00 -2.97
C SER A 380 14.53 16.51 -1.54
N GLU A 381 14.16 17.41 -0.64
CA GLU A 381 13.80 17.05 0.73
C GLU A 381 12.56 16.16 0.74
N GLU A 382 11.63 16.43 -0.18
CA GLU A 382 10.40 15.67 -0.40
C GLU A 382 10.71 14.21 -0.74
N TYR A 383 11.63 13.97 -1.68
CA TYR A 383 12.01 12.61 -2.07
C TYR A 383 12.75 11.86 -0.94
N ASN A 384 13.69 12.52 -0.26
CA ASN A 384 14.36 11.93 0.89
C ASN A 384 13.37 11.60 2.02
N THR A 385 12.36 12.45 2.24
CA THR A 385 11.29 12.24 3.22
C THR A 385 10.39 11.07 2.83
N PHE A 386 10.02 10.97 1.56
CA PHE A 386 9.26 9.82 1.03
C PHE A 386 9.99 8.50 1.28
N LEU A 387 11.30 8.44 0.97
CA LEU A 387 12.13 7.27 1.25
C LEU A 387 12.17 6.95 2.75
N ALA A 388 12.34 7.94 3.62
CA ALA A 388 12.35 7.74 5.07
C ALA A 388 11.02 7.16 5.59
N ARG A 389 9.88 7.61 5.05
CA ARG A 389 8.54 7.09 5.40
C ARG A 389 8.33 5.65 4.93
N CYS A 390 8.89 5.29 3.76
CA CYS A 390 8.84 3.92 3.25
C CYS A 390 9.79 2.97 3.99
N LEU A 391 10.98 3.48 4.37
CA LEU A 391 12.10 2.68 4.90
C LEU A 391 12.24 2.79 6.42
N ALA A 392 11.17 3.17 7.13
CA ALA A 392 11.11 3.07 8.57
C ALA A 392 11.23 1.59 8.99
N LYS A 393 12.20 1.28 9.85
CA LYS A 393 12.46 -0.11 10.29
C LYS A 393 11.36 -0.65 11.19
N ASP A 394 10.79 0.19 12.04
CA ASP A 394 9.62 -0.16 12.81
C ASP A 394 8.38 -0.12 11.88
N PRO A 395 7.69 -1.23 11.65
CA PRO A 395 6.47 -1.24 10.83
C PRO A 395 5.36 -0.34 11.38
N ALA A 396 5.35 -0.05 12.69
CA ALA A 396 4.39 0.88 13.28
C ALA A 396 4.59 2.31 12.76
N GLU A 397 5.85 2.75 12.66
CA GLU A 397 6.26 4.06 12.15
C GLU A 397 6.23 4.14 10.62
N ARG A 398 6.31 2.99 9.94
CA ARG A 398 6.21 2.93 8.47
C ARG A 398 4.82 3.30 8.00
N TRP A 399 4.75 4.21 7.05
CA TRP A 399 3.47 4.66 6.48
C TRP A 399 2.83 3.55 5.64
N SER A 400 1.50 3.48 5.64
CA SER A 400 0.74 2.63 4.74
C SER A 400 0.72 3.19 3.31
N SER A 401 0.38 2.34 2.33
CA SER A 401 0.14 2.74 0.94
C SER A 401 -0.84 3.91 0.81
N GLU A 402 -1.93 3.88 1.58
CA GLU A 402 -2.94 4.94 1.63
C GLU A 402 -2.41 6.21 2.28
N GLN A 403 -1.54 6.09 3.28
CA GLN A 403 -0.92 7.27 3.88
C GLN A 403 -0.03 7.98 2.88
N LEU A 404 0.88 7.25 2.23
CA LEU A 404 1.77 7.79 1.22
C LEU A 404 1.00 8.39 0.05
N LEU A 405 0.01 7.67 -0.49
CA LEU A 405 -0.75 8.12 -1.67
C LEU A 405 -1.52 9.43 -1.44
N LEU A 406 -1.96 9.68 -0.20
CA LEU A 406 -2.84 10.82 0.13
C LEU A 406 -2.10 12.02 0.72
N GLU A 407 -1.08 11.77 1.55
CA GLU A 407 -0.42 12.81 2.34
C GLU A 407 1.00 13.13 1.90
N ASP A 408 1.67 12.28 1.11
CA ASP A 408 3.09 12.47 0.81
C ASP A 408 3.34 13.55 -0.25
N GLU A 409 4.22 14.50 0.04
CA GLU A 409 4.48 15.64 -0.83
C GLU A 409 5.21 15.25 -2.12
N PHE A 410 6.14 14.30 -2.07
CA PHE A 410 6.83 13.81 -3.27
C PHE A 410 5.83 13.18 -4.24
N ILE A 411 4.88 12.37 -3.74
CA ILE A 411 3.84 11.74 -4.56
C ILE A 411 2.91 12.77 -5.23
N LYS A 412 2.71 13.94 -4.63
CA LYS A 412 1.94 15.05 -5.24
C LYS A 412 2.69 15.73 -6.39
N THR A 413 4.01 15.59 -6.48
CA THR A 413 4.83 16.10 -7.60
C THR A 413 4.81 15.21 -8.84
N ALA A 414 4.08 14.09 -8.79
CA ALA A 414 3.99 13.14 -9.89
C ALA A 414 3.63 13.83 -11.22
N ALA A 415 4.43 13.53 -12.24
CA ALA A 415 4.13 13.94 -13.60
C ALA A 415 2.81 13.34 -14.09
N THR A 416 2.27 13.90 -15.17
CA THR A 416 1.12 13.33 -15.86
C THR A 416 1.51 12.07 -16.62
N ARG A 417 0.51 11.22 -16.89
CA ARG A 417 0.68 10.04 -17.75
C ARG A 417 1.24 10.40 -19.14
N ALA A 418 0.85 11.55 -19.69
CA ALA A 418 1.32 12.00 -21.01
C ALA A 418 2.80 12.37 -21.00
N GLU A 419 3.26 13.08 -19.95
CA GLU A 419 4.68 13.40 -19.77
C GLU A 419 5.51 12.13 -19.60
N PHE A 420 5.05 11.21 -18.75
CA PHE A 420 5.73 9.92 -18.56
C PHE A 420 5.75 9.08 -19.84
N SER A 421 4.63 9.00 -20.57
CA SER A 421 4.55 8.30 -21.86
C SER A 421 5.54 8.86 -22.89
N THR A 422 5.64 10.19 -22.97
CA THR A 422 6.57 10.86 -23.88
C THR A 422 8.02 10.49 -23.55
N TRP A 423 8.38 10.58 -22.26
CA TRP A 423 9.71 10.23 -21.78
C TRP A 423 10.01 8.74 -21.97
N ALA A 424 9.14 7.84 -21.53
CA ALA A 424 9.32 6.39 -21.64
C ALA A 424 9.48 5.98 -23.11
N THR A 425 8.69 6.55 -24.03
CA THR A 425 8.78 6.28 -25.46
C THR A 425 10.15 6.67 -26.04
N GLN A 426 10.71 7.81 -25.64
CA GLN A 426 12.05 8.23 -26.10
C GLN A 426 13.13 7.23 -25.67
N ILE A 427 13.08 6.81 -24.41
CA ILE A 427 14.02 5.85 -23.82
C ILE A 427 13.91 4.48 -24.50
N LEU A 428 12.68 3.94 -24.59
CA LEU A 428 12.39 2.64 -25.19
C LEU A 428 12.76 2.59 -26.68
N ASN A 429 12.56 3.68 -27.42
CA ASN A 429 12.97 3.77 -28.82
C ASN A 429 14.49 3.90 -28.98
N GLY A 430 15.16 4.61 -28.07
CA GLY A 430 16.63 4.67 -28.01
C GLY A 430 17.26 3.28 -27.88
N LYS A 431 16.70 2.43 -27.00
CA LYS A 431 17.12 1.03 -26.85
C LYS A 431 16.99 0.20 -28.11
N LYS A 432 15.85 0.27 -28.82
CA LYS A 432 15.62 -0.46 -30.09
C LYS A 432 16.63 -0.09 -31.18
N LYS A 433 17.12 1.15 -31.19
CA LYS A 433 18.17 1.60 -32.14
C LYS A 433 19.56 1.12 -31.72
N GLY A 434 19.84 1.04 -30.42
CA GLY A 434 21.10 0.52 -29.87
C GLY A 434 21.27 -0.98 -30.08
N SER A 435 20.21 -1.77 -29.90
CA SER A 435 20.28 -3.24 -30.08
C SER A 435 20.52 -3.67 -31.52
N LYS A 436 20.07 -2.88 -32.52
CA LYS A 436 20.33 -3.14 -33.95
C LYS A 436 21.77 -2.86 -34.39
N LYS A 437 22.60 -2.21 -33.56
CA LYS A 437 24.01 -1.94 -33.85
C LYS A 437 24.97 -2.92 -33.17
N ALA A 438 24.46 -3.87 -32.38
CA ALA A 438 25.24 -4.76 -31.54
C ALA A 438 25.33 -6.21 -32.05
N ASP A 439 24.71 -6.54 -33.19
CA ASP A 439 24.94 -7.81 -33.89
C ASP A 439 26.02 -7.58 -34.97
N PRO A 440 27.23 -8.16 -34.83
CA PRO A 440 28.22 -8.23 -35.91
C PRO A 440 27.82 -9.19 -37.04
#